data_AF-A0A355GBF2-F1
#
_entry.id   AF-A0A355GBF2-F1
#
_cell.length_a   1.000
_cell.length_b   1.000
_cell.length_c   1.000
_cell.angle_alpha   90.00
_cell.angle_beta   90.00
_cell.angle_gamma   90.00
#
_symmetry.space_group_name_H-M   'P 1'
#
loop_
_entity.id
_entity.type
_entity.pdbx_description
1 polymer ?
#
loop_
_entity_poly.entity_id
_entity_poly.type
_entity_poly.pdbx_seq_one_letter_code
_entity_poly.pdbx_strand_id
1 'polypeptide(L)'
;SLLHDLGEIEAGDTYLYSTNRSDAHIEERKCVVKIALHPGNPIGNIIGLWEEQEAGKSKEAKLLKVIDRLLPFLHNIASEGRSWQDNGIHKDQVLKMHQFIEDENHEIYGWFISKVEYAVEQGWLNGS
;
A
#
# COMPACT_ATOMS: atom_id res chain seq x y z
N SER A 1 -8.09 -2.56 2.70
CA SER A 1 -7.65 -3.52 1.68
C SER A 1 -8.81 -3.97 0.80
N LEU A 2 -9.85 -4.70 1.25
CA LEU A 2 -10.93 -5.23 0.37
C LEU A 2 -11.52 -4.27 -0.70
N LEU A 3 -11.76 -2.99 -0.36
CA LEU A 3 -12.27 -1.99 -1.30
C LEU A 3 -11.19 -1.40 -2.24
N HIS A 4 -9.93 -1.39 -1.80
CA HIS A 4 -8.77 -0.99 -2.59
C HIS A 4 -8.39 -2.10 -3.58
N ASP A 5 -8.30 -3.34 -3.08
CA ASP A 5 -8.06 -4.54 -3.87
C ASP A 5 -9.13 -4.72 -4.97
N LEU A 6 -10.38 -4.31 -4.71
CA LEU A 6 -11.47 -4.35 -5.70
C LEU A 6 -11.32 -3.31 -6.83
N GLY A 7 -10.69 -2.16 -6.55
CA GLY A 7 -10.35 -1.15 -7.57
C GLY A 7 -9.15 -1.55 -8.42
N GLU A 8 -8.14 -2.19 -7.81
CA GLU A 8 -6.92 -2.66 -8.49
C GLU A 8 -7.18 -3.81 -9.48
N ILE A 9 -8.21 -4.64 -9.25
CA ILE A 9 -8.61 -5.74 -10.17
C ILE A 9 -8.92 -5.22 -11.59
N GLU A 10 -9.52 -4.04 -11.73
CA GLU A 10 -9.80 -3.43 -13.06
C GLU A 10 -8.71 -2.45 -13.53
N ALA A 11 -7.99 -1.79 -12.62
CA ALA A 11 -6.98 -0.78 -12.95
C ALA A 11 -5.61 -1.36 -13.35
N GLY A 12 -5.37 -2.64 -13.02
CA GLY A 12 -4.09 -3.32 -13.24
C GLY A 12 -3.15 -3.13 -12.07
N ASP A 13 -2.58 -4.24 -11.58
CA ASP A 13 -1.68 -4.29 -10.42
C ASP A 13 -0.45 -3.40 -10.69
N THR A 14 -0.43 -2.24 -10.05
CA THR A 14 0.63 -1.24 -10.22
C THR A 14 1.63 -1.41 -9.08
N TYR A 15 2.79 -1.98 -9.41
CA TYR A 15 3.85 -2.27 -8.44
C TYR A 15 4.14 -1.09 -7.50
N LEU A 16 4.21 -1.35 -6.19
CA LEU A 16 4.29 -0.36 -5.11
C LEU A 16 5.42 0.68 -5.29
N TYR A 17 6.53 0.27 -5.90
CA TYR A 17 7.72 1.11 -6.13
C TYR A 17 7.81 1.68 -7.55
N SER A 18 6.81 1.45 -8.39
CA SER A 18 6.76 2.02 -9.74
C SER A 18 6.40 3.51 -9.69
N THR A 19 6.93 4.27 -10.64
CA THR A 19 6.76 5.72 -10.77
C THR A 19 5.38 6.13 -11.32
N ASN A 20 4.57 5.20 -11.84
CA ASN A 20 3.32 5.46 -12.55
C ASN A 20 2.05 5.26 -11.70
N ARG A 21 2.04 5.72 -10.44
CA ARG A 21 0.82 5.67 -9.59
C ARG A 21 -0.15 6.83 -9.83
N SER A 22 0.14 7.79 -10.70
CA SER A 22 -0.68 9.00 -10.88
C SER A 22 -2.08 8.73 -11.44
N ASP A 23 -2.21 7.72 -12.30
CA ASP A 23 -3.47 7.42 -12.99
C ASP A 23 -4.30 6.33 -12.28
N ALA A 24 -3.67 5.55 -11.39
CA ALA A 24 -4.30 4.45 -10.66
C ALA A 24 -5.52 4.92 -9.83
N HIS A 25 -5.39 6.05 -9.14
CA HIS A 25 -6.47 6.62 -8.32
C HIS A 25 -7.69 7.06 -9.16
N ILE A 26 -7.50 7.41 -10.43
CA ILE A 26 -8.61 7.76 -11.35
C ILE A 26 -9.35 6.50 -11.78
N GLU A 27 -8.63 5.44 -12.12
CA GLU A 27 -9.21 4.16 -12.53
C GLU A 27 -9.89 3.42 -11.37
N GLU A 28 -9.29 3.43 -10.18
CA GLU A 28 -9.90 2.91 -8.95
C GLU A 28 -11.23 3.61 -8.64
N ARG A 29 -11.26 4.96 -8.72
CA ARG A 29 -12.50 5.73 -8.52
C ARG A 29 -13.58 5.36 -9.54
N LYS A 30 -13.21 5.17 -10.81
CA LYS A 30 -14.16 4.71 -11.85
C LYS A 30 -14.73 3.34 -11.52
N CYS A 31 -13.90 2.41 -11.04
CA CYS A 31 -14.33 1.08 -10.63
C CYS A 31 -15.34 1.14 -9.47
N VAL A 32 -15.03 1.90 -8.42
CA VAL A 32 -15.92 2.08 -7.26
C VAL A 32 -17.26 2.69 -7.66
N VAL A 33 -17.27 3.65 -8.59
CA VAL A 33 -18.51 4.23 -9.14
C VAL A 33 -19.33 3.17 -9.90
N LYS A 34 -18.70 2.30 -10.70
CA LYS A 34 -19.42 1.20 -11.37
C LYS A 34 -20.05 0.23 -10.38
N ILE A 35 -19.33 -0.11 -9.30
CA ILE A 35 -19.83 -1.01 -8.24
C ILE A 35 -20.97 -0.36 -7.47
N ALA A 36 -20.87 0.94 -7.16
CA ALA A 36 -21.92 1.70 -6.51
C ALA A 36 -23.23 1.71 -7.32
N LEU A 37 -23.13 1.77 -8.64
CA LEU A 37 -24.25 1.74 -9.58
C LEU A 37 -24.78 0.32 -9.87
N HIS A 38 -24.15 -0.72 -9.34
CA HIS A 38 -24.58 -2.09 -9.60
C HIS A 38 -25.93 -2.37 -8.90
N PRO A 39 -26.97 -2.86 -9.62
CA PRO A 39 -28.31 -3.08 -9.05
C PRO A 39 -28.34 -4.07 -7.87
N GLY A 40 -27.32 -4.91 -7.74
CA GLY A 40 -27.15 -5.86 -6.63
C GLY A 40 -26.32 -5.35 -5.46
N ASN A 41 -25.88 -4.09 -5.44
CA ASN A 41 -25.05 -3.54 -4.36
C ASN A 41 -25.89 -3.31 -3.08
N PRO A 42 -25.64 -4.03 -1.97
CA PRO A 42 -26.36 -3.84 -0.71
C PRO A 42 -25.83 -2.65 0.11
N ILE A 43 -24.70 -2.05 -0.28
CA ILE A 43 -24.00 -1.00 0.46
C ILE A 43 -24.38 0.37 -0.13
N GLY A 44 -25.31 1.06 0.55
CA GLY A 44 -25.88 2.32 0.04
C GLY A 44 -24.87 3.46 -0.19
N ASN A 45 -23.86 3.63 0.68
CA ASN A 45 -22.86 4.70 0.58
C ASN A 45 -21.43 4.17 0.37
N ILE A 46 -21.26 3.24 -0.57
CA ILE A 46 -19.95 2.64 -0.85
C ILE A 46 -18.92 3.69 -1.34
N ILE A 47 -19.36 4.72 -2.06
CA ILE A 47 -18.49 5.82 -2.51
C ILE A 47 -17.98 6.61 -1.30
N GLY A 48 -18.85 7.01 -0.37
CA GLY A 48 -18.43 7.75 0.82
C GLY A 48 -17.52 6.94 1.74
N LEU A 49 -17.76 5.64 1.88
CA LEU A 49 -16.90 4.73 2.64
C LEU A 49 -15.52 4.57 1.98
N TRP A 50 -15.48 4.44 0.65
CA TRP A 50 -14.23 4.42 -0.11
C TRP A 50 -13.48 5.75 0.00
N GLU A 51 -14.16 6.90 -0.13
CA GLU A 51 -13.55 8.23 0.03
C GLU A 51 -13.03 8.47 1.46
N GLU A 52 -13.73 7.97 2.49
CA GLU A 52 -13.25 8.04 3.87
C GLU A 52 -11.99 7.17 4.07
N GLN A 53 -11.95 6.00 3.45
CA GLN A 53 -10.81 5.10 3.46
C GLN A 53 -9.60 5.73 2.76
N GLU A 54 -9.79 6.27 1.56
CA GLU A 54 -8.73 6.97 0.80
C GLU A 54 -8.22 8.20 1.53
N ALA A 55 -9.14 8.99 2.10
CA ALA A 55 -8.79 10.17 2.88
C ALA A 55 -8.11 9.82 4.21
N GLY A 56 -8.19 8.56 4.68
CA GLY A 56 -7.58 8.13 5.94
C GLY A 56 -8.08 8.92 7.14
N LYS A 57 -9.37 9.28 7.19
CA LYS A 57 -9.90 10.14 8.26
C LYS A 57 -10.22 9.38 9.55
N SER A 58 -10.64 8.13 9.46
CA SER A 58 -10.86 7.26 10.63
C SER A 58 -9.60 6.53 11.06
N LYS A 59 -9.53 6.13 12.34
CA LYS A 59 -8.40 5.38 12.89
C LYS A 59 -8.25 4.02 12.19
N GLU A 60 -9.37 3.40 11.86
CA GLU A 60 -9.47 2.15 11.12
C GLU A 60 -8.95 2.30 9.69
N ALA A 61 -9.32 3.38 8.99
CA ALA A 61 -8.83 3.66 7.65
C ALA A 61 -7.31 3.92 7.63
N LYS A 62 -6.80 4.69 8.60
CA LYS A 62 -5.36 4.91 8.80
C LYS A 62 -4.61 3.61 9.02
N LEU A 63 -5.09 2.76 9.93
CA LEU A 63 -4.48 1.46 10.20
C LEU A 63 -4.53 0.53 8.98
N LEU A 64 -5.65 0.49 8.26
CA LEU A 64 -5.77 -0.28 7.02
C LEU A 64 -4.77 0.18 5.96
N LYS A 65 -4.54 1.49 5.83
CA LYS A 65 -3.55 2.06 4.91
C LYS A 65 -2.10 1.70 5.30
N VAL A 66 -1.81 1.66 6.60
CA VAL A 66 -0.53 1.16 7.12
C VAL A 66 -0.33 -0.31 6.77
N ILE A 67 -1.34 -1.15 7.04
CA ILE A 67 -1.29 -2.59 6.74
C ILE A 67 -1.09 -2.82 5.24
N ASP A 68 -1.86 -2.12 4.41
CA ASP A 68 -1.81 -2.19 2.96
C ASP A 68 -0.40 -1.92 2.43
N ARG A 69 0.28 -0.89 2.96
CA ARG A 69 1.67 -0.58 2.60
C ARG A 69 2.68 -1.61 3.08
N LEU A 70 2.44 -2.22 4.23
CA LEU A 70 3.32 -3.22 4.81
C LEU A 70 3.22 -4.59 4.12
N LEU A 71 2.11 -4.90 3.43
CA LEU A 71 1.94 -6.20 2.78
C LEU A 71 3.00 -6.48 1.69
N PRO A 72 3.28 -5.59 0.73
CA PRO A 72 4.35 -5.80 -0.25
C PRO A 72 5.76 -5.80 0.37
N PHE A 73 5.95 -5.04 1.46
CA PHE A 73 7.20 -5.04 2.23
C PHE A 73 7.44 -6.41 2.89
N LEU A 74 6.42 -6.95 3.57
CA LEU A 74 6.45 -8.27 4.18
C LEU A 74 6.67 -9.38 3.13
N HIS A 75 6.00 -9.27 1.98
CA HIS A 75 6.20 -10.21 0.88
C HIS A 75 7.64 -10.19 0.38
N ASN A 76 8.24 -9.00 0.23
CA ASN A 76 9.65 -8.87 -0.14
C ASN A 76 10.58 -9.57 0.87
N ILE A 77 10.40 -9.33 2.17
CA ILE A 77 11.16 -10.00 3.23
C ILE A 77 11.01 -11.52 3.14
N ALA A 78 9.78 -12.03 2.99
CA ALA A 78 9.52 -13.46 2.88
C ALA A 78 10.11 -14.08 1.60
N SER A 79 10.30 -13.27 0.56
CA SER A 79 10.91 -13.67 -0.70
C SER A 79 12.43 -13.46 -0.78
N GLU A 80 13.08 -13.13 0.35
CA GLU A 80 14.51 -12.82 0.45
C GLU A 80 14.93 -11.62 -0.42
N GLY A 81 14.05 -10.63 -0.55
CA GLY A 81 14.30 -9.39 -1.29
C GLY A 81 14.37 -9.51 -2.80
N ARG A 82 13.91 -10.62 -3.39
CA ARG A 82 13.92 -10.83 -4.86
C ARG A 82 13.40 -9.63 -5.64
N SER A 83 12.23 -9.12 -5.28
CA SER A 83 11.64 -7.99 -6.00
C SER A 83 12.39 -6.66 -5.77
N TRP A 84 13.05 -6.48 -4.62
CA TRP A 84 13.95 -5.33 -4.42
C TRP A 84 15.20 -5.44 -5.27
N GLN A 85 15.80 -6.62 -5.36
CA GLN A 85 17.01 -6.88 -6.15
C GLN A 85 16.73 -6.73 -7.66
N ASP A 86 15.67 -7.36 -8.16
CA ASP A 86 15.28 -7.32 -9.58
C ASP A 86 15.02 -5.90 -10.08
N ASN A 87 14.53 -5.02 -9.20
CA ASN A 87 14.17 -3.64 -9.53
C ASN A 87 15.22 -2.62 -9.05
N GLY A 88 16.35 -3.06 -8.49
CA GLY A 88 17.40 -2.17 -7.98
C GLY A 88 16.90 -1.17 -6.93
N ILE A 89 16.05 -1.61 -6.00
CA ILE A 89 15.45 -0.76 -4.97
C ILE A 89 16.46 -0.53 -3.83
N HIS A 90 16.55 0.74 -3.41
CA HIS A 90 17.42 1.16 -2.31
C HIS A 90 16.64 1.42 -1.02
N LYS A 91 17.33 1.29 0.11
CA LYS A 91 16.80 1.56 1.45
C LYS A 91 16.07 2.90 1.54
N ASP A 92 16.65 3.96 0.98
CA ASP A 92 16.06 5.30 1.00
C ASP A 92 14.69 5.36 0.29
N GLN A 93 14.52 4.59 -0.79
CA GLN A 93 13.22 4.50 -1.47
C GLN A 93 12.19 3.80 -0.58
N VAL A 94 12.59 2.72 0.10
CA VAL A 94 11.71 1.98 1.02
C VAL A 94 11.32 2.86 2.21
N LEU A 95 12.28 3.55 2.83
CA LEU A 95 12.05 4.47 3.94
C LEU A 95 11.12 5.63 3.55
N LYS A 96 11.42 6.32 2.43
CA LYS A 96 10.62 7.45 1.96
C LYS A 96 9.16 7.06 1.70
N MET A 97 8.92 5.87 1.17
CA MET A 97 7.57 5.38 0.88
C MET A 97 6.75 4.99 2.12
N HIS A 98 7.42 4.71 3.24
CA HIS A 98 6.81 4.26 4.49
C HIS A 98 6.88 5.30 5.61
N GLN A 99 7.47 6.47 5.37
CA GLN A 99 7.63 7.53 6.35
C GLN A 99 6.31 7.96 7.01
N PHE A 100 5.19 7.94 6.26
CA PHE A 100 3.87 8.30 6.80
C PHE A 100 3.40 7.39 7.95
N ILE A 101 3.96 6.18 8.08
CA ILE A 101 3.60 5.26 9.16
C ILE A 101 4.06 5.82 10.51
N GLU A 102 5.11 6.64 10.55
CA GLU A 102 5.59 7.29 11.77
C GLU A 102 4.49 8.16 12.41
N ASP A 103 3.77 8.92 11.58
CA ASP A 103 2.69 9.81 12.02
C ASP A 103 1.43 9.04 12.45
N GLU A 104 1.24 7.82 11.93
CA GLU A 104 0.04 7.02 12.18
C GLU A 104 0.21 6.05 13.37
N ASN A 105 1.38 5.39 13.48
CA ASN A 105 1.69 4.49 14.58
C ASN A 105 3.21 4.30 14.76
N HIS A 106 3.75 4.93 15.81
CA HIS A 106 5.17 4.90 16.12
C HIS A 106 5.72 3.50 16.46
N GLU A 107 4.94 2.62 17.07
CA GLU A 107 5.36 1.25 17.41
C GLU A 107 5.54 0.41 16.14
N ILE A 108 4.57 0.50 15.21
CA ILE A 108 4.65 -0.17 13.92
C ILE A 108 5.82 0.37 13.10
N TYR A 109 6.05 1.70 13.14
CA TYR A 109 7.17 2.30 12.45
C TYR A 109 8.53 1.82 13.00
N GLY A 110 8.69 1.75 14.32
CA GLY A 110 9.90 1.22 14.95
C GLY A 110 10.16 -0.25 14.55
N TRP A 111 9.12 -1.07 14.54
CA TRP A 111 9.22 -2.44 14.03
C TRP A 111 9.60 -2.47 12.54
N PHE A 112 9.00 -1.63 11.70
CA PHE A 112 9.31 -1.53 10.28
C PHE A 112 10.79 -1.18 10.04
N ILE A 113 11.33 -0.18 10.75
CA ILE A 113 12.74 0.18 10.65
C ILE A 113 13.63 -1.01 11.02
N SER A 114 13.32 -1.73 12.10
CA SER A 114 14.11 -2.92 12.49
C SER A 114 14.15 -3.99 11.39
N LYS A 115 13.06 -4.13 10.62
CA LYS A 115 12.97 -5.07 9.49
C LYS A 115 13.68 -4.59 8.24
N VAL A 116 13.68 -3.27 7.98
CA VAL A 116 14.49 -2.67 6.93
C VAL A 116 15.97 -2.91 7.19
N GLU A 117 16.46 -2.64 8.41
CA GLU A 117 17.86 -2.90 8.76
C GLU A 117 18.21 -4.38 8.63
N TYR A 118 17.35 -5.26 9.12
CA TYR A 118 17.54 -6.70 8.95
C TYR A 118 17.66 -7.10 7.47
N ALA A 119 16.81 -6.58 6.58
CA ALA A 119 16.89 -6.86 5.15
C ALA A 119 18.22 -6.36 4.52
N VAL A 120 18.75 -5.23 4.99
CA VAL A 120 20.06 -4.72 4.56
C VAL A 120 21.19 -5.62 5.07
N GLU A 121 21.14 -6.04 6.33
CA GLU A 121 22.11 -6.98 6.92
C GLU A 121 22.15 -8.32 6.17
N GLN A 122 20.99 -8.81 5.71
CA GLN A 122 20.91 -10.04 4.90
C GLN A 122 21.34 -9.85 3.44
N GLY A 123 21.59 -8.61 2.98
CA GLY A 123 21.91 -8.32 1.57
C GLY A 123 20.70 -8.38 0.63
N TRP A 124 19.49 -8.40 1.18
CA TRP A 124 18.23 -8.43 0.41
C TRP A 124 17.83 -7.05 -0.12
N LEU A 125 18.24 -5.99 0.58
CA LEU A 125 17.96 -4.61 0.24
C LEU A 125 19.27 -3.82 0.17
N ASN A 126 19.45 -3.00 -0.87
CA ASN A 126 20.66 -2.19 -0.98
C ASN A 126 20.61 -1.02 0.03
N GLY A 127 21.65 -0.91 0.87
CA GLY A 127 21.77 0.14 1.88
C GLY A 127 22.39 1.46 1.40
N SER A 128 22.84 1.53 0.14
CA SER A 128 23.66 2.63 -0.42
C SER A 128 22.91 3.50 -1.41
#